data_AF-A0A2V8F5R2-F1
#
_entry.id   AF-A0A2V8F5R2-F1
#
_cell.length_a   1.000
_cell.length_b   1.000
_cell.length_c   1.000
_cell.angle_alpha   90.00
_cell.angle_beta   90.00
_cell.angle_gamma   90.00
#
_symmetry.space_group_name_H-M   'P 1'
#
loop_
_entity.id
_entity.type
_entity.pdbx_description
1 polymer ?
#
loop_
_entity_poly.entity_id
_entity_poly.type
_entity_poly.pdbx_seq_one_letter_code
_entity_poly.pdbx_strand_id
1 'polypeptide(L)' 'MSRPLASIAALICSLVLISAAATIDPQTLGPKVGERAPDFSLRDQQGTPRTLRSTFGPKGVVLVFFRSADW' A
#
# COMPACT_ATOMS: atom_id res chain seq x y z
N MET A 1 48.56 -18.80 8.60
CA MET A 1 47.96 -18.20 9.81
C MET A 1 47.28 -16.89 9.40
N SER A 2 46.05 -16.93 8.89
CA SER A 2 45.40 -15.74 8.29
C SER A 2 43.87 -15.83 8.15
N ARG A 3 43.23 -16.81 8.81
CA ARG A 3 41.78 -17.09 8.68
C ARG A 3 40.81 -16.44 9.69
N PRO A 4 41.18 -15.56 10.66
CA PRO A 4 40.17 -14.96 11.56
C PRO A 4 39.54 -13.67 11.02
N LEU A 5 40.23 -12.88 10.19
CA LEU A 5 39.69 -11.61 9.67
C LEU A 5 38.57 -11.80 8.64
N ALA A 6 38.68 -12.83 7.79
CA ALA A 6 37.68 -13.11 6.76
C ALA A 6 36.31 -13.49 7.35
N SER A 7 36.29 -14.19 8.49
CA SER A 7 35.06 -14.62 9.15
C SER A 7 34.33 -13.49 9.88
N ILE A 8 35.06 -12.51 10.42
CA ILE A 8 34.46 -11.33 11.08
C ILE A 8 33.83 -10.39 10.03
N ALA A 9 34.50 -10.19 8.89
CA ALA A 9 33.96 -9.38 7.80
C ALA A 9 32.68 -9.98 7.20
N ALA A 10 32.61 -11.31 7.06
CA ALA A 10 31.42 -11.99 6.57
C ALA A 10 30.21 -11.87 7.53
N LEU A 11 30.44 -11.87 8.85
CA LEU A 11 29.39 -11.71 9.85
C LEU A 11 28.80 -10.29 9.87
N ILE A 12 29.64 -9.26 9.70
CA ILE A 12 29.21 -7.86 9.62
C ILE A 12 28.41 -7.58 8.34
N CYS A 13 28.80 -8.20 7.21
CA CYS A 13 28.08 -8.08 5.94
C CYS A 13 26.66 -8.67 6.02
N SER A 14 26.48 -9.71 6.85
CA SER A 14 25.19 -10.38 7.04
C SER A 14 24.19 -9.56 7.88
N LEU A 15 24.66 -8.69 8.78
CA LEU A 15 23.80 -7.92 9.69
C LEU A 15 23.15 -6.69 9.01
N VAL A 16 23.79 -6.15 7.97
CA VAL A 16 23.30 -4.95 7.25
C VAL A 16 22.10 -5.26 6.34
N LEU A 17 21.93 -6.50 5.89
CA LEU A 17 20.84 -6.89 4.98
C LEU A 17 19.46 -7.00 5.67
N ILE A 18 19.39 -6.96 7.00
CA ILE A 18 18.15 -7.27 7.75
C ILE A 18 17.24 -6.06 7.99
N SER A 19 17.66 -4.81 7.76
CA SER A 19 16.80 -3.66 8.08
C SER A 19 16.92 -2.47 7.13
N ALA A 20 16.20 -2.56 6.01
CA ALA A 20 15.78 -1.39 5.25
C ALA A 20 14.31 -1.59 4.85
N ALA A 21 13.39 -1.44 5.80
CA ALA A 21 12.00 -1.19 5.45
C ALA A 21 11.97 0.20 4.80
N ALA A 22 11.86 0.27 3.47
CA ALA A 22 11.73 1.53 2.77
C ALA A 22 10.46 2.24 3.25
N THR A 23 10.60 3.50 3.70
CA THR A 23 9.47 4.37 4.00
C THR A 23 8.76 4.71 2.69
N ILE A 24 7.50 4.28 2.55
CA ILE A 24 6.68 4.66 1.40
C ILE A 24 6.13 6.05 1.65
N ASP A 25 6.34 6.97 0.70
CA ASP A 25 5.69 8.28 0.71
C ASP A 25 4.22 8.13 0.28
N PRO A 26 3.24 8.36 1.18
CA PRO A 26 1.83 8.23 0.85
C PRO A 26 1.38 9.16 -0.29
N GLN A 27 2.05 10.30 -0.50
CA GLN A 27 1.72 11.24 -1.58
C GLN A 27 2.02 10.66 -2.97
N THR A 28 2.92 9.69 -3.05
CA THR A 28 3.22 8.98 -4.30
C THR A 28 2.16 7.94 -4.63
N LEU A 29 1.37 7.48 -3.65
CA LEU A 29 0.38 6.42 -3.82
C LEU A 29 -0.91 6.95 -4.45
N GLY A 30 -1.52 6.11 -5.29
CA GLY A 30 -2.83 6.33 -5.87
C GLY A 30 -2.89 7.37 -7.00
N PRO A 31 -4.08 7.52 -7.61
CA PRO A 31 -4.33 8.46 -8.71
C PRO A 31 -4.11 9.90 -8.28
N LYS A 32 -3.58 10.73 -9.18
CA LYS A 32 -3.42 12.16 -8.93
C LYS A 32 -4.71 12.94 -9.20
N VAL A 33 -4.81 14.14 -8.63
CA VAL A 33 -5.96 15.02 -8.89
C VAL A 33 -6.07 15.32 -10.39
N GLY A 34 -7.26 15.15 -10.96
CA GLY A 34 -7.50 15.30 -12.39
C GLY A 34 -7.33 14.00 -13.19
N GLU A 35 -6.68 12.98 -12.62
CA GLU A 35 -6.65 11.65 -13.23
C GLU A 35 -7.98 10.92 -13.02
N ARG A 36 -8.29 10.00 -13.94
CA ARG A 36 -9.48 9.16 -13.82
C ARG A 36 -9.31 8.17 -12.66
N ALA A 37 -10.29 8.13 -11.77
CA ALA A 37 -10.35 7.11 -10.73
C ALA A 37 -10.43 5.69 -11.36
N PRO A 38 -9.65 4.71 -10.88
CA PRO A 38 -9.75 3.32 -11.29
C PRO A 38 -11.17 2.78 -11.05
N ASP A 39 -11.68 2.01 -12.00
CA ASP A 39 -12.99 1.39 -11.86
C ASP A 39 -12.95 0.24 -10.84
N PHE A 40 -14.11 -0.12 -10.30
CA PHE A 40 -14.27 -1.25 -9.42
C PHE A 40 -15.63 -1.92 -9.61
N SER A 41 -15.71 -3.19 -9.24
CA SER A 41 -16.95 -3.93 -9.04
C SER A 41 -16.82 -4.74 -7.75
N LEU A 42 -17.38 -4.22 -6.66
CA LEU A 42 -17.24 -4.77 -5.31
C LEU A 42 -18.62 -5.06 -4.72
N ARG A 43 -18.68 -5.95 -3.74
CA ARG A 43 -19.92 -6.19 -2.99
C ARG A 43 -20.04 -5.16 -1.86
N ASP A 44 -21.24 -4.62 -1.67
CA ASP A 44 -21.56 -3.82 -0.49
C ASP A 44 -21.84 -4.68 0.75
N GLN A 45 -22.25 -4.04 1.84
CA GLN A 45 -22.53 -4.68 3.13
C GLN A 45 -23.66 -5.73 3.05
N GLN A 46 -24.53 -5.65 2.04
CA GLN A 46 -25.61 -6.60 1.81
C GLN A 46 -25.22 -7.68 0.79
N GLY A 47 -23.98 -7.66 0.30
CA GLY A 47 -23.50 -8.57 -0.74
C GLY A 47 -23.89 -8.14 -2.15
N THR A 48 -24.53 -6.97 -2.31
CA THR A 48 -25.00 -6.50 -3.62
C THR A 48 -23.81 -5.97 -4.43
N PRO A 49 -23.64 -6.39 -5.69
CA PRO A 49 -22.59 -5.84 -6.55
C PRO A 49 -22.82 -4.34 -6.81
N ARG A 50 -21.79 -3.54 -6.56
CA ARG A 50 -21.71 -2.10 -6.85
C ARG A 50 -20.51 -1.83 -7.73
N THR A 51 -20.70 -0.96 -8.72
CA THR A 51 -19.63 -0.41 -9.54
C THR A 51 -19.29 1.01 -9.13
N LEU A 52 -18.13 1.53 -9.53
CA LEU A 52 -17.80 2.94 -9.34
C LEU A 52 -18.90 3.85 -9.92
N ARG A 53 -19.46 3.51 -11.08
CA ARG A 53 -20.52 4.33 -11.69
C ARG A 53 -21.81 4.35 -10.86
N SER A 54 -22.18 3.21 -10.26
CA SER A 54 -23.41 3.09 -9.47
C SER A 54 -23.39 3.89 -8.16
N THR A 55 -22.22 4.31 -7.69
CA THR A 55 -22.07 5.06 -6.42
C THR A 55 -22.12 6.58 -6.61
N PHE A 56 -22.17 7.09 -7.85
CA PHE A 56 -22.29 8.52 -8.11
C PHE A 56 -23.68 9.06 -7.72
N GLY A 57 -23.69 10.13 -6.93
CA GLY A 57 -24.84 11.02 -6.79
C GLY A 57 -24.75 12.22 -7.73
N PRO A 58 -25.72 13.16 -7.66
CA PRO A 58 -25.74 14.37 -8.50
C PRO A 58 -24.52 15.28 -8.36
N LYS A 59 -23.78 15.17 -7.24
CA LYS A 59 -22.58 15.96 -6.94
C LYS A 59 -21.29 15.13 -6.99
N GLY A 60 -21.35 13.91 -7.51
CA GLY A 60 -20.22 12.98 -7.49
C GLY A 60 -20.27 11.98 -6.34
N VAL A 61 -19.11 11.44 -5.99
CA VAL A 61 -18.93 10.40 -4.96
C VAL A 61 -17.69 10.70 -4.13
N VAL A 62 -17.73 10.35 -2.84
CA VAL A 62 -16.56 10.35 -1.96
C VAL A 62 -16.22 8.89 -1.66
N LEU A 63 -14.96 8.49 -1.90
CA LEU A 63 -14.47 7.16 -1.60
C LEU A 63 -13.53 7.23 -0.38
N VAL A 64 -13.85 6.48 0.67
CA VAL A 64 -13.06 6.43 1.91
C VAL A 64 -12.49 5.03 2.07
N PHE A 65 -11.15 4.92 2.09
CA PHE A 65 -10.44 3.67 2.30
C PHE A 65 -9.96 3.60 3.75
N PHE A 66 -10.28 2.50 4.44
CA PHE A 66 -9.85 2.25 5.82
C PHE A 66 -9.56 0.75 6.01
N ARG A 67 -8.64 0.43 6.91
CA ARG A 67 -8.24 -0.98 7.20
C ARG A 67 -9.23 -1.67 8.12
N SER A 68 -9.63 -0.97 9.17
CA SER A 68 -10.62 -1.37 10.15
C SER A 68 -11.32 -0.10 10.62
N ALA A 69 -12.60 -0.21 10.90
CA ALA A 69 -13.35 0.87 11.51
C ALA A 69 -14.05 0.30 12.75
N ASP A 70 -13.87 0.99 13.86
CA ASP A 70 -14.43 0.77 15.19
C ASP A 70 -15.67 1.66 15.40
N TRP A 71 -16.48 1.75 14.34
CA TRP A 71 -17.67 2.59 14.24
C TRP A 71 -18.91 1.93 14.84
#